data_AF-A0A969R5Y9-F1
#
_entry.id   AF-A0A969R5Y9-F1
#
_cell.length_a   1.000
_cell.length_b   1.000
_cell.length_c   1.000
_cell.angle_alpha   90.00
_cell.angle_beta   90.00
_cell.angle_gamma   90.00
#
_symmetry.space_group_name_H-M   'P 1'
#
loop_
_entity.id
_entity.type
_entity.pdbx_description
1 polymer ?
#
loop_
_entity_poly.entity_id
_entity_poly.type
_entity_poly.pdbx_seq_one_letter_code
_entity_poly.pdbx_strand_id
1 'polypeptide(L)'
;MPLTLAELRDNLDGLGYYLGPRGLFGVGNENQSCDVNILGNIDCSTTCLREINQLEAYTQSAIFQFQTDNLMAATGQNGTDLQNKVEESVKILQNNLKIVLGTSLPITGRYLFQTIAAVKTYQQSRRFPVTGIASRPVRKQLDDDARKILGRSPSPSPTPTPTPSPTPTPSPTPTPSPTPSGTELDNLRKLKVDLATLKDLHQRRTLTDEAFITAIYRLLP
;
A
#
# COMPACT_ATOMS: atom_id res chain seq x y z
N MET A 1 -18.96 10.02 -7.41
CA MET A 1 -19.02 10.25 -5.96
C MET A 1 -17.62 10.03 -5.41
N PRO A 2 -17.16 10.86 -4.46
CA PRO A 2 -15.87 10.67 -3.81
C PRO A 2 -15.79 9.28 -3.14
N LEU A 3 -14.57 8.76 -2.98
CA LEU A 3 -14.35 7.52 -2.22
C LEU A 3 -14.67 7.78 -0.75
N THR A 4 -15.47 6.92 -0.15
CA THR A 4 -15.52 6.84 1.31
C THR A 4 -14.15 6.42 1.85
N LEU A 5 -13.87 6.72 3.11
CA LEU A 5 -12.61 6.29 3.74
C LEU A 5 -12.44 4.76 3.71
N ALA A 6 -13.54 4.02 3.81
CA ALA A 6 -13.55 2.57 3.68
C ALA A 6 -13.10 2.12 2.28
N GLU A 7 -13.72 2.65 1.23
CA GLU A 7 -13.36 2.31 -0.15
C GLU A 7 -11.94 2.76 -0.52
N LEU A 8 -11.49 3.91 0.01
CA LEU A 8 -10.11 4.36 -0.16
C LEU A 8 -9.13 3.35 0.42
N ARG A 9 -9.39 2.87 1.65
CA ARG A 9 -8.58 1.84 2.31
C ARG A 9 -8.56 0.56 1.48
N ASP A 10 -9.72 0.06 1.06
CA ASP A 10 -9.81 -1.17 0.24
C ASP A 10 -9.05 -1.04 -1.08
N ASN A 11 -9.15 0.12 -1.75
CA ASN A 11 -8.41 0.38 -2.97
C ASN A 11 -6.90 0.43 -2.73
N LEU A 12 -6.43 1.15 -1.71
CA LEU A 12 -5.01 1.22 -1.37
C LEU A 12 -4.46 -0.16 -1.01
N ASP A 13 -5.23 -0.94 -0.24
CA ASP A 13 -4.91 -2.29 0.18
C ASP A 13 -4.69 -3.21 -1.02
N GLY A 14 -5.68 -3.25 -1.92
CA GLY A 14 -5.66 -4.04 -3.14
C GLY A 14 -4.60 -3.60 -4.15
N LEU A 15 -4.22 -2.32 -4.16
CA LEU A 15 -3.08 -1.82 -4.95
C LEU A 15 -1.71 -2.12 -4.31
N GLY A 16 -1.70 -2.77 -3.14
CA GLY A 16 -0.50 -3.20 -2.44
C GLY A 16 0.17 -2.12 -1.59
N TYR A 17 -0.57 -1.06 -1.22
CA TYR A 17 -0.12 -0.14 -0.18
C TYR A 17 -0.46 -0.73 1.17
N TYR A 18 0.56 -0.96 1.99
CA TYR A 18 0.46 -1.72 3.23
C TYR A 18 -0.30 -0.93 4.30
N LEU A 19 -1.40 -1.50 4.81
CA LEU A 19 -2.24 -0.92 5.87
C LEU A 19 -2.01 -1.55 7.25
N GLY A 20 -0.88 -2.23 7.44
CA GLY A 20 -0.61 -3.00 8.65
C GLY A 20 -0.73 -4.51 8.44
N PRO A 21 -0.57 -5.31 9.50
CA PRO A 21 -0.63 -6.76 9.42
C PRO A 21 -1.94 -7.24 8.82
N ARG A 22 -1.87 -8.15 7.84
CA ARG A 22 -3.03 -8.76 7.18
C ARG A 22 -3.06 -10.24 7.54
N GLY A 23 -4.24 -10.84 7.69
CA GLY A 23 -4.31 -12.30 7.69
C GLY A 23 -4.02 -12.89 6.32
N LEU A 24 -4.14 -14.21 6.23
CA LEU A 24 -3.88 -14.98 5.01
C LEU A 24 -4.69 -14.43 3.83
N PHE A 25 -4.03 -14.27 2.69
CA PHE A 25 -4.61 -13.80 1.42
C PHE A 25 -4.89 -12.30 1.31
N GLY A 26 -4.28 -11.46 2.15
CA GLY A 26 -4.12 -10.05 1.78
C GLY A 26 -5.41 -9.24 1.71
N VAL A 27 -6.49 -9.72 2.33
CA VAL A 27 -7.74 -8.98 2.58
C VAL A 27 -7.99 -9.02 4.09
N GLY A 28 -7.07 -8.46 4.85
CA GLY A 28 -7.02 -8.64 6.31
C GLY A 28 -8.05 -7.87 7.13
N ASN A 29 -9.13 -7.36 6.54
CA ASN A 29 -10.00 -6.37 7.21
C ASN A 29 -11.49 -6.72 7.20
N GLU A 30 -11.84 -7.97 6.93
CA GLU A 30 -13.16 -8.55 7.22
C GLU A 30 -13.07 -9.46 8.46
N ASN A 31 -14.17 -9.61 9.22
CA ASN A 31 -14.23 -10.52 10.37
C ASN A 31 -13.70 -11.90 9.93
N GLN A 32 -12.87 -12.55 10.77
CA GLN A 32 -12.22 -13.85 10.52
C GLN A 32 -10.98 -13.83 9.60
N SER A 33 -10.45 -12.65 9.24
CA SER A 33 -9.34 -12.53 8.28
C SER A 33 -8.00 -12.14 8.89
N CYS A 34 -7.72 -12.51 10.15
CA CYS A 34 -6.40 -12.30 10.79
C CYS A 34 -5.66 -13.61 11.10
N ASP A 35 -4.32 -13.55 11.13
CA ASP A 35 -3.44 -14.67 11.46
C ASP A 35 -2.92 -14.53 12.90
N VAL A 36 -3.43 -15.39 13.79
CA VAL A 36 -3.10 -15.41 15.23
C VAL A 36 -1.62 -15.71 15.51
N ASN A 37 -0.93 -16.40 14.59
CA ASN A 37 0.47 -16.75 14.78
C ASN A 37 1.41 -15.56 14.54
N ILE A 38 0.96 -14.57 13.76
CA ILE A 38 1.70 -13.34 13.45
C ILE A 38 1.31 -12.21 14.41
N LEU A 39 0.04 -12.16 14.81
CA LEU A 39 -0.54 -11.05 15.58
C LEU A 39 -0.63 -11.28 17.10
N GLY A 40 -0.34 -12.48 17.57
CA GLY A 40 -0.46 -12.84 19.00
C GLY A 40 -1.90 -13.13 19.41
N ASN A 41 -2.24 -12.86 20.69
CA ASN A 41 -3.57 -13.12 21.26
C ASN A 41 -4.62 -12.11 20.76
N ILE A 42 -5.01 -12.20 19.50
CA ILE A 42 -6.16 -11.48 18.93
C ILE A 42 -7.25 -12.49 18.56
N ASP A 43 -8.49 -12.24 18.98
CA ASP A 43 -9.64 -13.05 18.55
C ASP A 43 -10.12 -12.58 17.17
N CYS A 44 -9.69 -13.30 16.14
CA CYS A 44 -10.04 -13.03 14.76
C CYS A 44 -11.54 -13.23 14.45
N SER A 45 -12.30 -13.91 15.30
CA SER A 45 -13.74 -14.13 15.09
C SER A 45 -14.61 -12.92 15.46
N THR A 46 -14.09 -12.04 16.31
CA THR A 46 -14.80 -10.86 16.85
C THR A 46 -14.08 -9.53 16.58
N THR A 47 -12.77 -9.57 16.28
CA THR A 47 -11.97 -8.36 16.06
C THR A 47 -11.93 -7.98 14.59
N CYS A 48 -12.71 -6.97 14.21
CA CYS A 48 -12.48 -6.27 12.95
C CYS A 48 -11.23 -5.38 13.12
N LEU A 49 -10.16 -5.63 12.37
CA LEU A 49 -8.94 -4.79 12.44
C LEU A 49 -9.20 -3.31 12.09
N ARG A 50 -10.42 -2.96 11.62
CA ARG A 50 -10.84 -1.57 11.39
C ARG A 50 -11.14 -0.77 12.67
N GLU A 51 -11.28 -1.40 13.84
CA GLU A 51 -11.56 -0.71 15.11
C GLU A 51 -10.29 -0.38 15.92
N ILE A 52 -9.10 -0.67 15.39
CA ILE A 52 -7.84 -0.40 16.09
C ILE A 52 -7.44 1.07 15.87
N ASN A 53 -7.21 1.81 16.96
CA ASN A 53 -6.74 3.22 16.95
C ASN A 53 -5.46 3.46 16.10
N GLN A 54 -4.66 2.43 15.80
CA GLN A 54 -3.48 2.52 14.94
C GLN A 54 -3.75 2.45 13.43
N LEU A 55 -4.97 2.07 13.01
CA LEU A 55 -5.34 1.98 11.60
C LEU A 55 -5.22 3.33 10.89
N GLU A 56 -5.41 4.44 11.60
CA GLU A 56 -5.24 5.79 11.05
C GLU A 56 -3.79 6.06 10.67
N ALA A 57 -2.82 5.68 11.51
CA ALA A 57 -1.39 5.83 11.22
C ALA A 57 -0.95 4.97 10.02
N TYR A 58 -1.45 3.72 9.93
CA TYR A 58 -1.21 2.88 8.76
C TYR A 58 -1.88 3.41 7.49
N THR A 59 -3.12 3.91 7.60
CA THR A 59 -3.83 4.54 6.48
C THR A 59 -3.07 5.77 5.99
N GLN A 60 -2.63 6.64 6.90
CA GLN A 60 -1.84 7.82 6.57
C GLN A 60 -0.51 7.44 5.91
N SER A 61 0.15 6.38 6.39
CA SER A 61 1.39 5.85 5.79
C SER A 61 1.16 5.31 4.37
N ALA A 62 0.07 4.57 4.16
CA ALA A 62 -0.30 4.07 2.84
C ALA A 62 -0.66 5.21 1.87
N ILE A 63 -1.37 6.24 2.35
CA ILE A 63 -1.67 7.44 1.59
C ILE A 63 -0.39 8.18 1.22
N PHE A 64 0.51 8.39 2.17
CA PHE A 64 1.79 9.05 1.95
C PHE A 64 2.62 8.31 0.89
N GLN A 65 2.70 6.99 0.99
CA GLN A 65 3.40 6.17 0.01
C GLN A 65 2.73 6.25 -1.37
N PHE A 66 1.40 6.16 -1.45
CA PHE A 66 0.67 6.32 -2.71
C PHE A 66 0.94 7.68 -3.36
N GLN A 67 0.90 8.75 -2.58
CA GLN A 67 1.16 10.11 -3.06
C GLN A 67 2.59 10.23 -3.59
N THR A 68 3.57 9.77 -2.83
CA THR A 68 4.99 9.75 -3.22
C THR A 68 5.18 9.02 -4.54
N ASP A 69 4.59 7.84 -4.63
CA ASP A 69 4.67 6.94 -5.77
C ASP A 69 3.99 7.47 -7.05
N ASN A 70 3.05 8.40 -6.90
CA ASN A 70 2.30 9.04 -7.98
C ASN A 70 2.70 10.50 -8.20
N LEU A 71 3.82 10.96 -7.61
CA LEU A 71 4.32 12.33 -7.73
C LEU A 71 3.31 13.40 -7.28
N MET A 72 2.47 13.05 -6.31
CA MET A 72 1.55 13.97 -5.64
C MET A 72 2.22 14.61 -4.43
N ALA A 73 1.62 15.68 -3.88
CA ALA A 73 2.04 16.20 -2.58
C ALA A 73 1.85 15.11 -1.51
N ALA A 74 2.97 14.58 -0.99
CA ALA A 74 3.00 13.50 0.00
C ALA A 74 2.67 14.02 1.40
N THR A 75 1.42 14.45 1.60
CA THR A 75 0.93 15.03 2.85
C THR A 75 0.40 13.98 3.82
N GLY A 76 0.16 12.75 3.36
CA GLY A 76 -0.57 11.72 4.11
C GLY A 76 -2.07 12.02 4.27
N GLN A 77 -2.54 13.16 3.73
CA GLN A 77 -3.92 13.61 3.90
C GLN A 77 -4.85 12.97 2.87
N ASN A 78 -6.07 12.62 3.31
CA ASN A 78 -7.14 12.16 2.43
C ASN A 78 -7.85 13.37 1.77
N GLY A 79 -7.44 13.70 0.54
CA GLY A 79 -8.07 14.74 -0.28
C GLY A 79 -8.75 14.19 -1.54
N THR A 80 -9.59 15.00 -2.18
CA THR A 80 -10.32 14.60 -3.40
C THR A 80 -9.40 14.17 -4.54
N ASP A 81 -8.25 14.84 -4.72
CA ASP A 81 -7.29 14.49 -5.77
C ASP A 81 -6.69 13.10 -5.54
N LEU A 82 -6.36 12.77 -4.29
CA LEU A 82 -5.91 11.43 -3.92
C LEU A 82 -6.99 10.39 -4.25
N GLN A 83 -8.23 10.64 -3.83
CA GLN A 83 -9.34 9.71 -4.05
C GLN A 83 -9.56 9.46 -5.55
N ASN A 84 -9.58 10.53 -6.36
CA ASN A 84 -9.71 10.44 -7.81
C ASN A 84 -8.56 9.63 -8.41
N LYS A 85 -7.32 9.86 -7.96
CA LYS A 85 -6.15 9.15 -8.49
C LYS A 85 -6.13 7.67 -8.10
N VAL A 86 -6.55 7.35 -6.88
CA VAL A 86 -6.70 5.97 -6.41
C VAL A 86 -7.80 5.26 -7.21
N GLU A 87 -8.96 5.90 -7.38
CA GLU A 87 -10.06 5.37 -8.19
C GLU A 87 -9.61 5.12 -9.64
N GLU A 88 -8.93 6.10 -10.27
CA GLU A 88 -8.37 5.97 -11.61
C GLU A 88 -7.40 4.78 -11.72
N SER A 89 -6.51 4.64 -10.73
CA SER A 89 -5.55 3.53 -10.68
C SER A 89 -6.26 2.17 -10.65
N VAL A 90 -7.36 2.05 -9.91
CA VAL A 90 -8.17 0.82 -9.89
C VAL A 90 -8.92 0.61 -11.20
N LYS A 91 -9.44 1.67 -11.84
CA LYS A 91 -10.08 1.55 -13.16
C LYS A 91 -9.10 1.07 -14.22
N ILE A 92 -7.87 1.58 -14.22
CA ILE A 92 -6.80 1.14 -15.13
C ILE A 92 -6.49 -0.34 -14.90
N LEU A 93 -6.32 -0.75 -13.64
CA LEU A 93 -6.11 -2.14 -13.27
C LEU A 93 -7.23 -3.05 -13.78
N GLN A 94 -8.49 -2.69 -13.50
CA GLN A 94 -9.66 -3.46 -13.92
C GLN A 94 -9.74 -3.58 -15.44
N ASN A 95 -9.48 -2.50 -16.17
CA ASN A 95 -9.45 -2.51 -17.62
C ASN A 95 -8.33 -3.43 -18.16
N ASN A 96 -7.14 -3.38 -17.58
CA ASN A 96 -6.03 -4.22 -18.01
C ASN A 96 -6.29 -5.70 -17.69
N LEU A 97 -6.88 -6.02 -16.53
CA LEU A 97 -7.35 -7.38 -16.21
C LEU A 97 -8.39 -7.86 -17.20
N LYS A 98 -9.37 -7.02 -17.53
CA LYS A 98 -10.42 -7.33 -18.52
C LYS A 98 -9.81 -7.73 -19.86
N ILE A 99 -8.84 -6.95 -20.35
CA ILE A 99 -8.15 -7.20 -21.63
C ILE A 99 -7.31 -8.47 -21.57
N VAL A 100 -6.47 -8.60 -20.55
CA VAL A 100 -5.49 -9.69 -20.45
C VAL A 100 -6.14 -11.05 -20.17
N LEU A 101 -7.24 -11.05 -19.41
CA LEU A 101 -7.97 -12.28 -19.09
C LEU A 101 -9.11 -12.57 -20.07
N GLY A 102 -9.47 -11.63 -20.96
CA GLY A 102 -10.59 -11.79 -21.89
C GLY A 102 -11.95 -11.95 -21.19
N THR A 103 -12.14 -11.31 -20.03
CA THR A 103 -13.35 -11.45 -19.20
C THR A 103 -14.27 -10.23 -19.30
N SER A 104 -15.48 -10.33 -18.74
CA SER A 104 -16.38 -9.18 -18.53
C SER A 104 -16.25 -8.67 -17.10
N LEU A 105 -15.14 -7.99 -16.80
CA LEU A 105 -14.91 -7.36 -15.49
C LEU A 105 -15.49 -5.93 -15.48
N PRO A 106 -16.36 -5.55 -14.51
CA PRO A 106 -16.83 -4.18 -14.34
C PRO A 106 -15.70 -3.22 -13.95
N ILE A 107 -15.67 -2.04 -14.58
CA ILE A 107 -14.68 -0.98 -14.33
C ILE A 107 -15.28 0.04 -13.35
N THR A 108 -15.39 -0.37 -12.09
CA THR A 108 -16.04 0.41 -11.02
C THR A 108 -15.12 1.44 -10.38
N GLY A 109 -13.80 1.27 -10.47
CA GLY A 109 -12.83 2.02 -9.67
C GLY A 109 -12.85 1.66 -8.18
N ARG A 110 -13.44 0.51 -7.84
CA ARG A 110 -13.50 -0.06 -6.49
C ARG A 110 -12.90 -1.46 -6.48
N TYR A 111 -11.98 -1.73 -5.57
CA TYR A 111 -11.26 -2.99 -5.45
C TYR A 111 -12.11 -4.04 -4.72
N LEU A 112 -13.23 -4.42 -5.33
CA LEU A 112 -14.21 -5.34 -4.75
C LEU A 112 -13.87 -6.81 -5.06
N PHE A 113 -14.69 -7.73 -4.57
CA PHE A 113 -14.52 -9.19 -4.72
C PHE A 113 -14.23 -9.65 -6.16
N GLN A 114 -14.88 -9.05 -7.17
CA GLN A 114 -14.64 -9.39 -8.58
C GLN A 114 -13.24 -8.99 -9.05
N THR A 115 -12.74 -7.84 -8.58
CA THR A 115 -11.37 -7.38 -8.89
C THR A 115 -10.34 -8.27 -8.21
N ILE A 116 -10.57 -8.61 -6.93
CA ILE A 116 -9.72 -9.56 -6.18
C ILE A 116 -9.64 -10.91 -6.92
N ALA A 117 -10.79 -11.47 -7.31
CA ALA A 117 -10.85 -12.74 -8.03
C ALA A 117 -10.08 -12.67 -9.37
N ALA A 118 -10.26 -11.60 -10.14
CA ALA A 118 -9.53 -11.39 -11.38
C ALA A 118 -8.02 -11.26 -11.16
N VAL A 119 -7.58 -10.57 -10.10
CA VAL A 119 -6.15 -10.47 -9.74
C VAL A 119 -5.60 -11.83 -9.35
N LYS A 120 -6.32 -12.64 -8.57
CA LYS A 120 -5.91 -14.01 -8.22
C LYS A 120 -5.74 -14.88 -9.48
N THR A 121 -6.70 -14.83 -10.40
CA THR A 121 -6.61 -15.52 -11.70
C THR A 121 -5.38 -15.08 -12.49
N TYR A 122 -5.14 -13.77 -12.57
CA TYR A 122 -3.97 -13.24 -13.26
C TYR A 122 -2.66 -13.69 -12.60
N GLN A 123 -2.56 -13.58 -11.28
CA GLN A 123 -1.40 -14.02 -10.50
C GLN A 123 -1.10 -15.50 -10.74
N GLN A 124 -2.12 -16.37 -10.68
CA GLN A 124 -1.98 -17.79 -10.95
C GLN A 124 -1.47 -18.05 -12.37
N SER A 125 -2.01 -17.35 -13.38
CA SER A 125 -1.60 -17.49 -14.78
C SER A 125 -0.15 -17.04 -15.06
N ARG A 126 0.39 -16.14 -14.22
CA ARG A 126 1.74 -15.58 -14.34
C ARG A 126 2.70 -16.09 -13.26
N ARG A 127 2.26 -17.07 -12.45
CA ARG A 127 3.04 -17.69 -11.37
C ARG A 127 3.50 -16.71 -10.29
N PHE A 128 2.74 -15.64 -10.05
CA PHE A 128 2.89 -14.83 -8.85
C PHE A 128 2.23 -15.51 -7.64
N PRO A 129 2.62 -15.15 -6.40
CA PRO A 129 1.85 -15.51 -5.22
C PRO A 129 0.38 -15.06 -5.35
N VAL A 130 -0.55 -15.99 -5.15
CA VAL A 130 -2.00 -15.78 -5.36
C VAL A 130 -2.62 -15.11 -4.13
N THR A 131 -2.27 -13.85 -3.93
CA THR A 131 -2.70 -13.04 -2.78
C THR A 131 -3.98 -12.27 -3.08
N GLY A 132 -4.32 -12.03 -4.35
CA GLY A 132 -5.38 -11.07 -4.71
C GLY A 132 -5.00 -9.61 -4.50
N ILE A 133 -3.75 -9.30 -4.13
CA ILE A 133 -3.20 -7.95 -4.08
C ILE A 133 -2.47 -7.65 -5.39
N ALA A 134 -2.84 -6.56 -6.05
CA ALA A 134 -2.15 -6.02 -7.21
C ALA A 134 -0.90 -5.24 -6.78
N SER A 135 0.10 -5.95 -6.26
CA SER A 135 1.39 -5.38 -5.88
C SER A 135 2.07 -4.68 -7.05
N ARG A 136 3.08 -3.84 -6.77
CA ARG A 136 3.84 -3.10 -7.81
C ARG A 136 4.34 -4.01 -8.95
N PRO A 137 4.98 -5.18 -8.69
CA PRO A 137 5.39 -6.10 -9.76
C PRO A 137 4.21 -6.67 -10.55
N VAL A 138 3.11 -7.03 -9.89
CA VAL A 138 1.90 -7.56 -10.54
C VAL A 138 1.30 -6.52 -11.47
N ARG A 139 1.13 -5.27 -11.01
CA ARG A 139 0.60 -4.17 -11.82
C ARG A 139 1.48 -3.88 -13.02
N LYS A 140 2.80 -3.81 -12.82
CA LYS A 140 3.74 -3.58 -13.91
C LYS A 140 3.63 -4.65 -14.99
N GLN A 141 3.65 -5.93 -14.61
CA GLN A 141 3.55 -7.03 -15.57
C GLN A 141 2.19 -7.03 -16.29
N LEU A 142 1.10 -6.73 -15.56
CA LEU A 142 -0.23 -6.64 -16.14
C LEU A 142 -0.33 -5.53 -17.18
N ASP A 143 0.22 -4.35 -16.88
CA ASP A 143 0.27 -3.23 -17.81
C ASP A 143 1.08 -3.58 -19.06
N ASP A 144 2.23 -4.24 -18.89
CA ASP A 144 3.09 -4.68 -19.99
C ASP A 144 2.38 -5.75 -20.86
N ASP A 145 1.63 -6.67 -20.26
CA ASP A 145 0.81 -7.66 -20.97
C ASP A 145 -0.35 -7.01 -21.73
N ALA A 146 -1.07 -6.07 -21.11
CA ALA A 146 -2.17 -5.36 -21.75
C ALA A 146 -1.68 -4.53 -22.94
N ARG A 147 -0.52 -3.87 -22.83
CA ARG A 147 0.11 -3.13 -23.94
C ARG A 147 0.45 -4.04 -25.12
N LYS A 148 0.99 -5.24 -24.86
CA LYS A 148 1.29 -6.23 -25.91
C LYS A 148 0.03 -6.64 -26.67
N ILE A 149 -1.08 -6.86 -25.97
CA ILE A 149 -2.36 -7.23 -26.58
C ILE A 149 -2.93 -6.08 -27.44
N LEU A 150 -2.82 -4.83 -26.95
CA LEU A 150 -3.34 -3.65 -27.65
C LEU A 150 -2.43 -3.13 -28.77
N GLY A 151 -1.24 -3.72 -28.97
CA GLY A 151 -0.27 -3.24 -29.97
C GLY A 151 0.24 -1.82 -29.72
N ARG A 152 0.14 -1.30 -28.48
CA ARG A 152 0.58 0.06 -28.13
C ARG A 152 2.03 0.04 -27.61
N SER A 153 2.95 0.66 -28.37
CA SER A 153 4.30 1.06 -27.90
C SER A 153 4.18 2.02 -26.71
N PRO A 154 5.13 2.08 -25.74
CA PRO A 154 5.02 2.96 -24.59
C PRO A 154 4.77 4.42 -25.01
N SER A 155 3.56 4.91 -24.71
CA SER A 155 3.30 6.34 -24.73
C SER A 155 4.08 6.96 -23.57
N PRO A 156 4.85 8.04 -23.78
CA PRO A 156 5.45 8.77 -22.68
C PRO A 156 4.33 9.18 -21.71
N SER A 157 4.59 8.96 -20.42
CA SER A 157 3.75 9.51 -19.35
C SER A 157 3.76 11.04 -19.50
N PRO A 158 2.62 11.74 -19.40
CA PRO A 158 2.60 13.19 -19.52
C PRO A 158 3.48 13.78 -18.41
N THR A 159 4.49 14.56 -18.81
CA THR A 159 5.29 15.37 -17.89
C THR A 159 4.34 16.40 -17.26
N PRO A 160 4.12 16.39 -15.93
CA PRO A 160 3.24 17.36 -15.32
C PRO A 160 3.85 18.77 -15.44
N THR A 161 3.05 19.69 -15.95
CA THR A 161 3.33 21.12 -15.91
C THR A 161 3.43 21.55 -14.44
N PRO A 162 4.45 22.33 -14.03
CA PRO A 162 4.56 22.78 -12.64
C PRO A 162 3.31 23.58 -12.26
N THR A 163 2.52 23.06 -11.34
CA THR A 163 1.40 23.78 -10.73
C THR A 163 1.98 24.88 -9.82
N PRO A 164 1.52 26.14 -9.90
CA PRO A 164 2.02 27.20 -9.03
C PRO A 164 1.83 26.82 -7.57
N SER A 165 2.90 26.99 -6.79
CA SER A 165 2.91 26.78 -5.35
C SER A 165 1.85 27.67 -4.69
N PRO A 166 0.91 27.12 -3.90
CA PRO A 166 0.02 27.96 -3.11
C PRO A 166 0.85 28.79 -2.13
N THR A 167 0.50 30.06 -2.02
CA THR A 167 1.02 30.98 -1.00
C THR A 167 0.65 30.44 0.38
N PRO A 168 1.59 30.26 1.31
CA PRO A 168 1.27 29.73 2.63
C PRO A 168 0.31 30.67 3.35
N THR A 169 -0.88 30.17 3.67
CA THR A 169 -1.74 30.78 4.69
C THR A 169 -1.02 30.71 6.03
N PRO A 170 -0.99 31.81 6.83
CA PRO A 170 -0.35 31.77 8.14
C PRO A 170 -1.02 30.71 9.01
N SER A 171 -0.23 29.68 9.36
CA SER A 171 -0.63 28.66 10.32
C SER A 171 -0.80 29.30 11.70
N PRO A 172 -1.82 28.92 12.49
CA PRO A 172 -1.81 29.26 13.91
C PRO A 172 -0.52 28.73 14.54
N THR A 173 0.06 29.55 15.40
CA THR A 173 1.31 29.27 16.12
C THR A 173 1.19 27.91 16.80
N PRO A 174 2.01 26.90 16.45
CA PRO A 174 1.99 25.64 17.17
C PRO A 174 2.41 25.93 18.61
N THR A 175 1.60 25.48 19.56
CA THR A 175 2.03 25.27 20.93
C THR A 175 3.31 24.43 20.87
N PRO A 176 4.40 24.79 21.58
CA PRO A 176 5.65 24.04 21.51
C PRO A 176 5.38 22.58 21.86
N SER A 177 5.47 21.72 20.85
CA SER A 177 5.60 20.29 21.02
C SER A 177 6.96 20.06 21.71
N PRO A 178 7.06 19.15 22.69
CA PRO A 178 8.33 18.87 23.33
C PRO A 178 9.36 18.55 22.25
N THR A 179 10.46 19.29 22.26
CA THR A 179 11.61 18.98 21.43
C THR A 179 11.99 17.53 21.76
N PRO A 180 12.03 16.61 20.77
CA PRO A 180 12.54 15.27 21.04
C PRO A 180 13.93 15.45 21.64
N SER A 181 14.11 14.94 22.86
CA SER A 181 15.40 14.99 23.54
C SER A 181 16.46 14.43 22.58
N GLY A 182 17.70 14.92 22.62
CA GLY A 182 18.77 14.45 21.74
C GLY A 182 18.88 12.92 21.67
N THR A 183 18.51 12.25 22.77
CA THR A 183 18.38 10.80 22.91
C THR A 183 17.42 10.15 21.90
N GLU A 184 16.25 10.74 21.61
CA GLU A 184 15.24 10.15 20.73
C GLU A 184 15.64 10.22 19.25
N LEU A 185 16.27 11.33 18.85
CA LEU A 185 16.82 11.49 17.51
C LEU A 185 18.01 10.55 17.26
N ASP A 186 18.85 10.35 18.28
CA ASP A 186 19.99 9.44 18.20
C ASP A 186 19.54 7.97 18.19
N ASN A 187 18.49 7.63 18.93
CA ASN A 187 17.84 6.32 18.87
C ASN A 187 17.27 6.05 17.46
N LEU A 188 16.64 7.03 16.82
CA LEU A 188 16.07 6.87 15.48
C LEU A 188 17.15 6.72 14.40
N ARG A 189 18.25 7.48 14.52
CA ARG A 189 19.42 7.34 13.63
C ARG A 189 20.06 5.96 13.78
N LYS A 190 20.24 5.49 15.01
CA LYS A 190 20.77 4.16 15.31
C LYS A 190 19.87 3.06 14.75
N LEU A 191 18.55 3.16 14.95
CA LEU A 191 17.56 2.21 14.43
C LEU A 191 17.62 2.11 12.90
N LYS A 192 17.75 3.25 12.20
CA LYS A 192 17.88 3.28 10.74
C LYS A 192 19.13 2.56 10.25
N VAL A 193 20.26 2.74 10.94
CA VAL A 193 21.53 2.05 10.62
C VAL A 193 21.39 0.55 10.88
N ASP A 194 20.89 0.16 12.05
CA ASP A 194 20.73 -1.24 12.44
C ASP A 194 19.80 -1.99 11.46
N LEU A 195 18.70 -1.36 11.01
CA LEU A 195 17.80 -1.94 10.01
C LEU A 195 18.45 -2.09 8.63
N ALA A 196 19.30 -1.14 8.22
CA ALA A 196 20.04 -1.23 6.96
C ALA A 196 21.05 -2.38 6.99
N THR A 197 21.74 -2.57 8.12
CA THR A 197 22.69 -3.68 8.33
C THR A 197 21.99 -5.03 8.32
N LEU A 198 20.86 -5.17 9.01
CA LEU A 198 20.08 -6.42 8.99
C LEU A 198 19.59 -6.76 7.58
N LYS A 199 19.17 -5.76 6.79
CA LYS A 199 18.75 -5.96 5.41
C LYS A 199 19.90 -6.44 4.52
N ASP A 200 21.08 -5.86 4.65
CA ASP A 200 22.28 -6.29 3.91
C ASP A 200 22.68 -7.72 4.27
N LEU A 201 22.71 -8.08 5.56
CA LEU A 201 23.01 -9.44 6.01
C LEU A 201 21.98 -10.47 5.53
N HIS A 202 20.70 -10.11 5.53
CA HIS A 202 19.64 -10.98 5.01
C HIS A 202 19.74 -11.15 3.48
N GLN A 203 20.00 -10.07 2.74
CA GLN A 203 20.24 -10.13 1.29
C GLN A 203 21.47 -10.99 0.93
N ARG A 204 22.51 -10.96 1.76
CA ARG A 204 23.71 -11.81 1.63
C ARG A 204 23.50 -13.26 2.10
N ARG A 205 22.29 -13.62 2.55
CA ARG A 205 21.94 -14.92 3.14
C ARG A 205 22.81 -15.33 4.33
N THR A 206 23.42 -14.37 5.01
CA THR A 206 24.17 -14.61 6.26
C THR A 206 23.25 -14.65 7.47
N LEU A 207 22.00 -14.17 7.32
CA LEU A 207 20.91 -14.27 8.28
C LEU A 207 19.74 -15.03 7.65
N THR A 208 19.20 -16.02 8.37
CA THR A 208 17.95 -16.69 7.99
C THR A 208 16.77 -15.73 8.15
N ASP A 209 15.68 -16.00 7.44
CA ASP A 209 14.45 -15.20 7.49
C ASP A 209 13.93 -15.04 8.92
N GLU A 210 13.94 -16.13 9.70
CA GLU A 210 13.53 -16.15 11.11
C GLU A 210 14.45 -15.30 12.00
N ALA A 211 15.77 -15.37 11.78
CA ALA A 211 16.74 -14.60 12.54
C ALA A 211 16.69 -13.10 12.19
N PHE A 212 16.41 -12.77 10.92
CA PHE A 212 16.19 -11.39 10.46
C PHE A 212 14.94 -10.79 11.10
N ILE A 213 13.82 -11.52 11.08
CA ILE A 213 12.57 -11.10 11.71
C ILE A 213 12.76 -10.90 13.23
N THR A 214 13.38 -11.86 13.91
CA THR A 214 13.67 -11.79 15.36
C THR A 214 14.55 -10.58 15.71
N ALA A 215 15.55 -10.29 14.88
CA ALA A 215 16.45 -9.16 15.10
C ALA A 215 15.73 -7.81 14.90
N ILE A 216 14.82 -7.71 13.93
CA ILE A 216 14.00 -6.50 13.74
C ILE A 216 13.09 -6.27 14.94
N TYR A 217 12.43 -7.30 15.47
CA TYR A 217 11.54 -7.16 16.63
C TYR A 217 12.27 -6.68 17.88
N ARG A 218 13.54 -7.07 18.08
CA ARG A 218 14.36 -6.59 19.21
C ARG A 218 14.79 -5.13 19.10
N LEU A 219 14.68 -4.53 17.92
CA LEU A 219 15.06 -3.13 17.67
C LEU A 219 13.89 -2.16 17.85
N LEU A 220 12.66 -2.65 17.94
CA LEU A 220 11.49 -1.83 18.24
C LEU A 220 11.40 -1.62 19.76
N PRO A 221 11.19 -0.38 20.24
CA PRO A 221 10.98 -0.08 21.66
C PRO A 221 9.67 -0.65 22.19
#